data_AF-A0A7V8AGD1-F1
#
_entry.id   AF-A0A7V8AGD1-F1
#
_cell.length_a   1.000
_cell.length_b   1.000
_cell.length_c   1.000
_cell.angle_alpha   90.00
_cell.angle_beta   90.00
_cell.angle_gamma   90.00
#
_symmetry.space_group_name_H-M   'P 1'
#
loop_
_entity.id
_entity.type
_entity.pdbx_description
1 polymer ?
#
loop_
_entity_poly.entity_id
_entity_poly.type
_entity_poly.pdbx_seq_one_letter_code
_entity_poly.pdbx_strand_id
1 'polypeptide(L)'
;MRTRHLTILLTDIKGFTSRTASGSRSDMVALLRKHKELVLPALEKFRGTLVKTIGDAFLVTFDSPTDAVLCGVEIQEILKEHNSEKTGRERIEIRIAINSGEVAVAEDGDIFGDAVNITARLESIAEPGEVFFTEAVYLAMNKREVPSSEIGYRQFKGIPERIKVFRVLRETPVGSQGVAPARDDQAAEAPGETPAAARAPAQRAGFWRRTAALLLDALLFAMIIGTLGIRACGPAASVSSEESKDLPTAMELENIRINKEGIEISGRDGGGVTIKKHGAAVLGPDGRVWRSKKHVNVGAGNDRSRVPVAMLLWALYGGLLVWRFGATPGKKIMGIKVVDNETGGRVGADKAFLRAFFSLASLFLMLGYIWAAWQKEGRTWHDIIAGTRAIKI
;
A
#
# COMPACT_ATOMS: atom_id res chain seq x y z
N MET A 1 22.24 -18.07 -13.88
CA MET A 1 22.31 -16.68 -13.38
C MET A 1 23.68 -16.42 -12.79
N ARG A 2 24.31 -15.29 -13.12
CA ARG A 2 25.61 -14.89 -12.57
C ARG A 2 25.40 -13.78 -11.54
N THR A 3 26.06 -13.86 -10.40
CA THR A 3 26.03 -12.78 -9.40
C THR A 3 27.07 -11.72 -9.75
N ARG A 4 26.68 -10.45 -9.73
CA ARG A 4 27.58 -9.29 -9.92
C ARG A 4 27.23 -8.22 -8.90
N HIS A 5 28.23 -7.48 -8.44
CA HIS A 5 28.02 -6.24 -7.70
C HIS A 5 27.90 -5.08 -8.69
N LEU A 6 26.73 -4.45 -8.77
CA LEU A 6 26.44 -3.38 -9.72
C LEU A 6 25.82 -2.17 -9.02
N THR A 7 26.00 -1.00 -9.62
CA THR A 7 25.25 0.20 -9.25
C THR A 7 24.05 0.34 -10.16
N ILE A 8 22.87 0.51 -9.57
CA ILE A 8 21.58 0.54 -10.24
C ILE A 8 21.05 1.96 -10.16
N LEU A 9 20.71 2.53 -11.30
CA LEU A 9 20.02 3.81 -11.42
C LEU A 9 18.61 3.57 -11.94
N LEU A 10 17.63 4.13 -11.26
CA LEU A 10 16.25 4.20 -11.72
C LEU A 10 15.87 5.65 -11.99
N THR A 11 15.27 5.88 -13.16
CA THR A 11 14.61 7.15 -13.50
C THR A 11 13.10 6.94 -13.52
N ASP A 12 12.31 7.97 -13.22
CA ASP A 12 10.85 7.97 -13.37
C ASP A 12 10.33 9.39 -13.69
N ILE A 13 9.35 9.52 -14.59
CA ILE A 13 8.80 10.83 -14.96
C ILE A 13 7.68 11.19 -13.98
N LYS A 14 7.87 12.31 -13.26
CA LYS A 14 6.88 12.81 -12.30
C LYS A 14 5.53 13.02 -12.99
N GLY A 15 4.50 12.37 -12.43
CA GLY A 15 3.12 12.55 -12.86
C GLY A 15 2.80 11.92 -14.21
N PHE A 16 3.65 11.03 -14.75
CA PHE A 16 3.40 10.32 -16.01
C PHE A 16 2.00 9.70 -16.04
N THR A 17 1.63 8.91 -15.03
CA THR A 17 0.30 8.26 -14.95
C THR A 17 -0.86 9.26 -15.02
N SER A 18 -0.72 10.44 -14.41
CA SER A 18 -1.75 11.48 -14.46
C SER A 18 -1.83 12.16 -15.83
N ARG A 19 -0.70 12.30 -16.52
CA ARG A 19 -0.60 12.85 -17.88
C ARG A 19 -1.12 11.86 -18.92
N THR A 20 -0.89 10.56 -18.74
CA THR A 20 -1.40 9.52 -19.63
C THR A 20 -2.91 9.36 -19.51
N ALA A 21 -3.49 9.58 -18.33
CA ALA A 21 -4.93 9.49 -18.12
C ALA A 21 -5.73 10.66 -18.73
N SER A 22 -5.07 11.80 -18.99
CA SER A 22 -5.69 13.04 -19.46
C SER A 22 -5.21 13.53 -20.83
N GLY A 23 -4.21 12.88 -21.42
CA GLY A 23 -3.60 13.24 -22.71
C GLY A 23 -3.95 12.28 -23.84
N SER A 24 -3.60 12.68 -25.08
CA SER A 24 -3.77 11.80 -26.25
C SER A 24 -2.66 10.73 -26.30
N ARG A 25 -2.92 9.61 -26.99
CA ARG A 25 -1.91 8.57 -27.22
C ARG A 25 -0.67 9.11 -27.93
N SER A 26 -0.83 10.06 -28.85
CA SER A 26 0.28 10.74 -29.54
C SER A 26 1.15 11.55 -28.58
N ASP A 27 0.55 12.25 -27.61
CA ASP A 27 1.30 13.03 -26.63
C ASP A 27 2.15 12.14 -25.72
N MET A 28 1.61 10.97 -25.35
CA MET A 28 2.34 9.98 -24.56
C MET A 28 3.57 9.46 -25.30
N VAL A 29 3.41 9.09 -26.57
CA VAL A 29 4.51 8.59 -27.41
C VAL A 29 5.56 9.69 -27.61
N ALA A 30 5.13 10.94 -27.85
CA ALA A 30 6.04 12.07 -27.97
C ALA A 30 6.82 12.33 -26.68
N LEU A 31 6.17 12.26 -25.52
CA LEU A 31 6.81 12.42 -24.21
C LEU A 31 7.87 11.34 -23.96
N LEU A 32 7.52 10.06 -24.18
CA LEU A 32 8.46 8.95 -24.01
C LEU A 32 9.64 9.05 -24.99
N ARG A 33 9.38 9.44 -26.24
CA ARG A 33 10.44 9.67 -27.24
C ARG A 33 11.38 10.79 -26.79
N LYS A 34 10.83 11.91 -26.31
CA LYS A 34 11.65 13.03 -25.85
C LYS A 34 12.43 12.68 -24.59
N HIS A 35 11.83 11.92 -23.67
CA HIS A 35 12.54 11.41 -22.50
C HIS A 35 13.75 10.55 -22.90
N LYS A 36 13.58 9.60 -23.83
CA LYS A 36 14.69 8.80 -24.38
C LYS A 36 15.78 9.68 -25.00
N GLU A 37 15.39 10.63 -25.83
CA GLU A 37 16.30 11.56 -26.51
C GLU A 37 17.17 12.36 -25.52
N LEU A 38 16.62 12.75 -24.37
CA LEU A 38 17.34 13.53 -23.36
C LEU A 38 18.22 12.65 -22.45
N VAL A 39 17.81 11.41 -22.16
CA VAL A 39 18.49 10.56 -21.17
C VAL A 39 19.58 9.68 -21.79
N LEU A 40 19.34 9.09 -22.97
CA LEU A 40 20.27 8.14 -23.58
C LEU A 40 21.69 8.70 -23.79
N PRO A 41 21.90 9.95 -24.25
CA PRO A 41 23.25 10.49 -24.42
C PRO A 41 24.05 10.53 -23.10
N ALA A 42 23.39 10.84 -21.99
CA ALA A 42 24.02 10.83 -20.67
C ALA A 42 24.36 9.40 -20.22
N LEU A 43 23.51 8.42 -20.51
CA LEU A 43 23.81 7.02 -20.21
C LEU A 43 25.05 6.56 -20.98
N GLU A 44 25.14 6.85 -22.27
CA GLU A 44 26.29 6.49 -23.11
C GLU A 44 27.58 7.15 -22.63
N LYS A 45 27.55 8.47 -22.34
CA LYS A 45 28.69 9.25 -21.83
C LYS A 45 29.30 8.64 -20.55
N PHE A 46 28.46 8.13 -19.66
CA PHE A 46 28.88 7.58 -18.37
C PHE A 46 28.88 6.04 -18.34
N ARG A 47 28.86 5.37 -19.51
CA ARG A 47 28.94 3.90 -19.65
C ARG A 47 27.82 3.15 -18.92
N GLY A 48 26.63 3.75 -18.86
CA GLY A 48 25.43 3.14 -18.32
C GLY A 48 24.86 2.11 -19.28
N THR A 49 24.53 0.92 -18.78
CA THR A 49 23.86 -0.14 -19.54
C THR A 49 22.36 -0.11 -19.23
N LEU A 50 21.54 0.27 -20.21
CA LEU A 50 20.08 0.20 -20.10
C LEU A 50 19.64 -1.27 -20.08
N VAL A 51 19.15 -1.74 -18.94
CA VAL A 51 18.65 -3.11 -18.78
C VAL A 51 17.27 -3.25 -19.38
N LYS A 52 16.34 -2.40 -18.93
CA LYS A 52 14.97 -2.38 -19.45
C LYS A 52 14.26 -1.06 -19.14
N THR A 53 13.15 -0.85 -19.84
CA THR A 53 12.19 0.21 -19.57
C THR A 53 10.96 -0.37 -18.88
N ILE A 54 10.54 0.21 -17.75
CA ILE A 54 9.34 -0.17 -17.00
C ILE A 54 8.34 0.98 -17.10
N GLY A 55 7.49 0.97 -18.13
CA GLY A 55 6.62 2.11 -18.42
C GLY A 55 7.42 3.32 -18.89
N ASP A 56 7.48 4.36 -18.08
CA ASP A 56 8.31 5.55 -18.27
C ASP A 56 9.62 5.53 -17.49
N ALA A 57 9.83 4.51 -16.65
CA ALA A 57 11.03 4.37 -15.85
C ALA A 57 12.15 3.62 -16.59
N PHE A 58 13.41 4.07 -16.46
CA PHE A 58 14.56 3.32 -16.98
C PHE A 58 15.32 2.66 -15.85
N LEU A 59 15.57 1.35 -16.01
CA LEU A 59 16.46 0.59 -15.15
C LEU A 59 17.82 0.49 -15.83
N VAL A 60 18.82 1.16 -15.26
CA VAL A 60 20.17 1.27 -15.81
C VAL A 60 21.16 0.72 -14.80
N THR A 61 22.21 0.06 -15.29
CA THR A 61 23.31 -0.43 -14.45
C THR A 61 24.64 0.19 -14.82
N PHE A 62 25.51 0.33 -13.82
CA PHE A 62 26.86 0.88 -13.92
C PHE A 62 27.82 0.03 -13.09
N ASP A 63 29.04 -0.15 -13.59
CA ASP A 63 30.12 -0.77 -12.82
C ASP A 63 30.70 0.22 -11.78
N SER A 64 30.68 1.53 -12.08
CA SER A 64 31.18 2.60 -11.21
C SER A 64 30.03 3.34 -10.49
N PRO A 65 30.02 3.39 -9.14
CA PRO A 65 29.06 4.20 -8.39
C PRO A 65 29.19 5.70 -8.69
N THR A 66 30.42 6.19 -8.89
CA THR A 66 30.68 7.59 -9.24
C THR A 66 30.03 7.95 -10.59
N ASP A 67 30.20 7.09 -11.59
CA ASP A 67 29.66 7.31 -12.95
C ASP A 67 28.13 7.35 -12.92
N ALA A 68 27.50 6.48 -12.13
CA ALA A 68 26.05 6.47 -11.96
C ALA A 68 25.54 7.80 -11.39
N VAL A 69 26.22 8.33 -10.37
CA VAL A 69 25.81 9.60 -9.74
C VAL A 69 26.05 10.79 -10.67
N LEU A 70 27.21 10.85 -11.33
CA LEU A 70 27.51 11.89 -12.33
C LEU A 70 26.54 11.84 -13.52
N CYS A 71 26.16 10.64 -13.96
CA CYS A 71 25.13 10.46 -14.97
C CYS A 71 23.78 11.04 -14.51
N GLY A 72 23.40 10.77 -13.27
CA GLY A 72 22.21 11.37 -12.66
C GLY A 72 22.25 12.90 -12.65
N VAL A 73 23.39 13.49 -12.30
CA VAL A 73 23.59 14.95 -12.30
C VAL A 73 23.45 15.52 -13.72
N GLU A 74 24.12 14.91 -14.70
CA GLU A 74 24.05 15.33 -16.11
C GLU A 74 22.62 15.28 -16.64
N ILE A 75 21.88 14.19 -16.37
CA ILE A 75 20.47 14.07 -16.77
C ILE A 75 19.66 15.23 -16.20
N GLN A 76 19.88 15.59 -14.93
CA GLN A 76 19.14 16.69 -14.31
C GLN A 76 19.50 18.06 -14.90
N GLU A 77 20.75 18.30 -15.30
CA GLU A 77 21.12 19.55 -15.98
C GLU A 77 20.56 19.63 -17.41
N ILE A 78 20.60 18.54 -18.17
CA ILE A 78 19.96 18.45 -19.50
C ILE A 78 18.46 18.76 -19.39
N LEU A 79 17.79 18.21 -18.38
CA LEU A 79 16.36 18.45 -18.15
C LEU A 79 16.08 19.89 -17.71
N LYS A 80 16.96 20.49 -16.92
CA LYS A 80 16.83 21.88 -16.48
C LYS A 80 16.96 22.84 -17.67
N GLU A 81 17.93 22.62 -18.56
CA GLU A 81 18.05 23.36 -19.81
C GLU A 81 16.81 23.16 -20.69
N HIS A 82 16.38 21.91 -20.87
CA HIS A 82 15.17 21.58 -21.63
C HIS A 82 13.90 22.27 -21.09
N ASN A 83 13.80 22.44 -19.77
CA ASN A 83 12.65 23.01 -19.09
C ASN A 83 12.71 24.53 -18.97
N SER A 84 13.83 25.18 -19.31
CA SER A 84 14.06 26.61 -19.08
C SER A 84 13.03 27.51 -19.77
N GLU A 85 12.61 27.15 -20.98
CA GLU A 85 11.63 27.89 -21.79
C GLU A 85 10.22 27.29 -21.73
N LYS A 86 10.00 26.25 -20.90
CA LYS A 86 8.77 25.44 -20.92
C LYS A 86 7.92 25.66 -19.69
N THR A 87 6.60 25.59 -19.86
CA THR A 87 5.66 25.77 -18.76
C THR A 87 4.67 24.61 -18.63
N GLY A 88 4.17 24.41 -17.41
CA GLY A 88 3.13 23.43 -17.10
C GLY A 88 3.45 22.02 -17.60
N ARG A 89 2.61 21.51 -18.51
CA ARG A 89 2.71 20.13 -19.04
C ARG A 89 3.86 19.93 -20.00
N GLU A 90 4.51 20.97 -20.53
CA GLU A 90 5.62 20.78 -21.46
C GLU A 90 6.93 20.44 -20.74
N ARG A 91 7.00 20.71 -19.43
CA ARG A 91 8.15 20.34 -18.60
C ARG A 91 8.21 18.84 -18.39
N ILE A 92 9.45 18.34 -18.35
CA ILE A 92 9.77 16.95 -18.03
C ILE A 92 10.57 16.98 -16.72
N GLU A 93 9.96 16.51 -15.64
CA GLU A 93 10.61 16.40 -14.33
C GLU A 93 10.83 14.92 -14.02
N ILE A 94 12.08 14.54 -13.73
CA ILE A 94 12.45 13.16 -13.50
C ILE A 94 13.00 12.99 -12.09
N ARG A 95 12.60 11.89 -11.46
CA ARG A 95 13.16 11.39 -10.21
C ARG A 95 14.32 10.46 -10.54
N ILE A 96 15.42 10.58 -9.80
CA ILE A 96 16.58 9.70 -9.96
C ILE A 96 16.93 9.09 -8.60
N ALA A 97 17.01 7.76 -8.57
CA ALA A 97 17.42 6.98 -7.42
C ALA A 97 18.54 6.01 -7.76
N ILE A 98 19.55 5.93 -6.91
CA ILE A 98 20.75 5.13 -7.14
C ILE A 98 21.06 4.28 -5.91
N ASN A 99 21.36 3.00 -6.13
CA ASN A 99 21.80 2.08 -5.08
C ASN A 99 22.88 1.15 -5.64
N SER A 100 23.79 0.66 -4.80
CA SER A 100 24.79 -0.34 -5.17
C SER A 100 24.59 -1.61 -4.34
N GLY A 101 24.77 -2.77 -4.96
CA GLY A 101 24.71 -4.04 -4.26
C GLY A 101 24.84 -5.23 -5.21
N GLU A 102 24.81 -6.43 -4.63
CA GLU A 102 24.79 -7.66 -5.42
C GLU A 102 23.45 -7.87 -6.12
N VAL A 103 23.52 -8.30 -7.38
CA VAL A 103 22.38 -8.67 -8.20
C VAL A 103 22.66 -9.98 -8.93
N ALA A 104 21.60 -10.78 -9.10
CA ALA A 104 21.59 -11.91 -10.00
C ALA A 104 21.25 -11.42 -11.42
N VAL A 105 22.17 -11.66 -12.35
CA VAL A 105 22.00 -11.34 -13.78
C VAL A 105 21.51 -12.59 -14.51
N ALA A 106 20.36 -12.46 -15.17
CA ALA A 106 19.76 -13.48 -16.01
C ALA A 106 20.43 -13.55 -17.40
N GLU A 107 20.14 -14.59 -18.17
CA GLU A 107 20.75 -14.80 -19.50
C GLU A 107 20.29 -13.77 -20.52
N ASP A 108 19.07 -13.22 -20.34
CA ASP A 108 18.50 -12.14 -21.14
C ASP A 108 19.01 -10.74 -20.73
N GLY A 109 19.88 -10.66 -19.70
CA GLY A 109 20.43 -9.42 -19.18
C GLY A 109 19.58 -8.76 -18.09
N ASP A 110 18.42 -9.32 -17.72
CA ASP A 110 17.62 -8.78 -16.62
C ASP A 110 18.32 -8.97 -15.26
N ILE A 111 18.00 -8.11 -14.30
CA ILE A 111 18.62 -8.11 -12.97
C ILE A 111 17.59 -8.28 -11.86
N PHE A 112 17.98 -9.07 -10.86
CA PHE A 112 17.14 -9.38 -9.70
C PHE A 112 17.95 -9.28 -8.41
N GLY A 113 17.27 -8.91 -7.31
CA GLY A 113 17.88 -8.89 -5.99
C GLY A 113 17.39 -7.72 -5.15
N ASP A 114 17.78 -7.73 -3.87
CA ASP A 114 17.38 -6.69 -2.92
C ASP A 114 17.89 -5.31 -3.32
N ALA A 115 19.05 -5.22 -3.97
CA ALA A 115 19.58 -3.97 -4.48
C ALA A 115 18.59 -3.29 -5.44
N VAL A 116 17.96 -4.04 -6.35
CA VAL A 116 16.94 -3.54 -7.31
C VAL A 116 15.69 -3.08 -6.56
N ASN A 117 15.24 -3.88 -5.59
CA ASN A 117 14.07 -3.55 -4.77
C ASN A 117 14.28 -2.27 -3.97
N ILE A 118 15.45 -2.12 -3.34
CA ILE A 118 15.84 -0.91 -2.60
C ILE A 118 15.84 0.31 -3.52
N THR A 119 16.42 0.22 -4.72
CA THR A 119 16.43 1.34 -5.68
C THR A 119 15.01 1.77 -6.03
N ALA A 120 14.11 0.82 -6.29
CA ALA A 120 12.71 1.13 -6.61
C ALA A 120 11.97 1.80 -5.44
N ARG A 121 12.31 1.46 -4.19
CA ARG A 121 11.76 2.15 -3.02
C ARG A 121 12.36 3.53 -2.83
N LEU A 122 13.64 3.69 -3.11
CA LEU A 122 14.31 4.98 -3.07
C LEU A 122 13.74 5.94 -4.12
N GLU A 123 13.49 5.47 -5.34
CA GLU A 123 12.85 6.24 -6.41
C GLU A 123 11.51 6.82 -5.93
N SER A 124 10.68 6.02 -5.28
CA SER A 124 9.36 6.44 -4.84
C SER A 124 9.36 7.61 -3.84
N ILE A 125 10.48 7.85 -3.15
CA ILE A 125 10.66 8.98 -2.21
C ILE A 125 11.57 10.08 -2.76
N ALA A 126 12.18 9.87 -3.93
CA ALA A 126 13.06 10.86 -4.55
C ALA A 126 12.25 12.08 -4.99
N GLU A 127 12.82 13.26 -4.77
CA GLU A 127 12.19 14.50 -5.21
C GLU A 127 12.47 14.72 -6.71
N PRO A 128 11.48 15.20 -7.48
CA PRO A 128 11.67 15.52 -8.89
C PRO A 128 12.77 16.56 -9.05
N GLY A 129 13.67 16.32 -10.00
CA GLY A 129 14.84 17.16 -10.18
C GLY A 129 16.01 16.76 -9.29
N GLU A 130 15.85 15.99 -8.22
CA GLU A 130 16.98 15.63 -7.34
C GLU A 130 17.59 14.27 -7.72
N VAL A 131 18.82 14.03 -7.26
CA VAL A 131 19.52 12.74 -7.38
C VAL A 131 19.69 12.15 -6.00
N PHE A 132 18.92 11.11 -5.68
CA PHE A 132 18.96 10.44 -4.39
C PHE A 132 19.78 9.16 -4.50
N PHE A 133 20.57 8.85 -3.47
CA PHE A 133 21.35 7.63 -3.44
C PHE A 133 21.55 7.09 -2.03
N THR A 134 21.81 5.79 -1.92
CA THR A 134 22.00 5.11 -0.63
C THR A 134 23.41 5.29 -0.08
N GLU A 135 23.59 4.94 1.19
CA GLU A 135 24.91 4.88 1.83
C GLU A 135 25.89 3.95 1.12
N ALA A 136 25.42 2.84 0.54
CA ALA A 136 26.27 1.93 -0.23
C ALA A 136 26.97 2.66 -1.40
N VAL A 137 26.23 3.51 -2.12
CA VAL A 137 26.78 4.37 -3.18
C VAL A 137 27.72 5.42 -2.58
N TYR A 138 27.29 6.10 -1.51
CA TYR A 138 28.08 7.16 -0.86
C TYR A 138 29.46 6.67 -0.38
N LEU A 139 29.54 5.45 0.14
CA LEU A 139 30.78 4.87 0.65
C LEU A 139 31.73 4.43 -0.47
N ALA A 140 31.19 4.03 -1.62
CA ALA A 140 31.96 3.50 -2.74
C ALA A 140 32.32 4.53 -3.83
N MET A 141 31.61 5.66 -3.89
CA MET A 141 31.86 6.72 -4.89
C MET A 141 33.04 7.64 -4.52
N ASN A 142 33.56 8.36 -5.52
CA ASN A 142 34.52 9.44 -5.30
C ASN A 142 33.80 10.71 -4.81
N LYS A 143 33.84 10.93 -3.50
CA LYS A 143 33.17 12.08 -2.83
C LYS A 143 33.70 13.45 -3.24
N ARG A 144 34.89 13.54 -3.85
CA ARG A 144 35.46 14.81 -4.32
C ARG A 144 34.79 15.31 -5.59
N GLU A 145 34.29 14.39 -6.42
CA GLU A 145 33.63 14.72 -7.69
C GLU A 145 32.15 15.07 -7.49
N VAL A 146 31.54 14.58 -6.40
CA VAL A 146 30.11 14.75 -6.14
C VAL A 146 29.86 15.26 -4.71
N PRO A 147 29.79 16.60 -4.54
CA PRO A 147 29.32 17.20 -3.29
C PRO A 147 27.92 16.68 -2.95
N SER A 148 27.72 16.25 -1.71
CA SER A 148 26.49 15.58 -1.30
C SER A 148 26.12 15.88 0.15
N SER A 149 24.83 15.78 0.45
CA SER A 149 24.29 15.97 1.79
C SER A 149 23.46 14.77 2.22
N GLU A 150 23.51 14.49 3.52
CA GLU A 150 22.69 13.46 4.14
C GLU A 150 21.23 13.93 4.27
N ILE A 151 20.29 13.08 3.84
CA ILE A 151 18.84 13.23 4.10
C ILE A 151 18.43 12.47 5.38
N GLY A 152 19.24 11.46 5.75
CA GLY A 152 19.10 10.66 6.95
C GLY A 152 18.53 9.27 6.67
N TYR A 153 18.20 8.55 7.74
CA TYR A 153 17.72 7.18 7.66
C TYR A 153 16.26 7.10 7.20
N ARG A 154 15.97 6.15 6.31
CA ARG A 154 14.63 5.80 5.82
C ARG A 154 14.39 4.30 6.01
N GLN A 155 13.19 3.95 6.46
CA GLN A 155 12.73 2.56 6.51
C GLN A 155 11.87 2.31 5.28
N PHE A 156 12.26 1.34 4.45
CA PHE A 156 11.48 0.95 3.29
C PHE A 156 10.62 -0.28 3.59
N LYS A 157 9.44 -0.36 2.96
CA LYS A 157 8.54 -1.50 3.15
C LYS A 157 9.21 -2.79 2.65
N GLY A 158 9.25 -3.80 3.52
CA GLY A 158 9.79 -5.12 3.19
C GLY A 158 11.31 -5.23 3.31
N ILE A 159 12.00 -4.15 3.71
CA ILE A 159 13.43 -4.17 4.04
C ILE A 159 13.53 -4.01 5.56
N PRO A 160 14.16 -4.94 6.29
CA PRO A 160 14.21 -4.89 7.76
C PRO A 160 15.09 -3.74 8.28
N GLU A 161 16.13 -3.38 7.53
CA GLU A 161 17.12 -2.38 7.91
C GLU A 161 16.71 -0.97 7.52
N ARG A 162 17.15 0.01 8.32
CA ARG A 162 17.04 1.43 7.96
C ARG A 162 18.19 1.78 7.03
N ILE A 163 17.87 2.29 5.85
CA ILE A 163 18.87 2.70 4.86
C ILE A 163 19.09 4.20 4.99
N LYS A 164 20.36 4.59 5.12
CA LYS A 164 20.76 5.99 5.12
C LYS A 164 20.79 6.52 3.69
N VAL A 165 20.16 7.68 3.48
CA VAL A 165 19.95 8.29 2.17
C VAL A 165 20.68 9.61 2.07
N PHE A 166 21.24 9.87 0.89
CA PHE A 166 21.97 11.07 0.51
C PHE A 166 21.35 11.69 -0.74
N ARG A 167 21.63 12.98 -0.94
CA ARG A 167 21.35 13.69 -2.19
C ARG A 167 22.57 14.48 -2.65
N VAL A 168 22.67 14.70 -3.95
CA VAL A 168 23.69 15.60 -4.52
C VAL A 168 23.38 17.05 -4.12
N LEU A 169 24.40 17.80 -3.73
CA LEU A 169 24.28 19.24 -3.51
C LEU A 169 24.38 19.96 -4.85
N ARG A 170 23.39 20.78 -5.16
CA ARG A 170 23.49 21.70 -6.30
C ARG A 170 24.19 22.97 -5.88
N GLU A 171 25.11 23.43 -6.72
CA GLU A 171 25.58 24.81 -6.66
C GLU A 171 24.38 25.71 -6.91
N THR A 172 23.85 26.24 -5.82
CA THR A 172 22.82 27.27 -5.89
C THR A 172 23.58 28.57 -6.08
N PRO A 173 23.25 29.42 -7.06
CA PRO A 173 23.78 30.78 -7.10
C PRO A 173 23.54 31.41 -5.73
N VAL A 174 24.58 31.99 -5.14
CA VAL A 174 24.53 32.62 -3.81
C VAL A 174 23.41 33.66 -3.81
N GLY A 175 22.27 33.33 -3.19
CA GLY A 175 21.07 34.18 -3.26
C GLY A 175 19.75 33.59 -2.76
N SER A 176 19.61 32.28 -2.53
CA SER A 176 18.40 31.72 -1.91
C SER A 176 18.72 31.10 -0.54
N GLN A 177 18.09 31.70 0.46
CA GLN A 177 18.16 31.39 1.89
C GLN A 177 18.28 29.89 2.20
N GLY A 178 19.45 29.50 2.69
CA GLY A 178 19.68 28.21 3.33
C GLY A 178 19.02 28.18 4.70
N VAL A 179 18.08 27.26 4.90
CA VAL A 179 17.66 26.83 6.23
C VAL A 179 18.88 26.23 6.92
N ALA A 180 19.40 26.94 7.90
CA ALA A 180 20.52 26.50 8.73
C ALA A 180 20.16 25.24 9.54
N PRO A 181 21.13 24.35 9.81
CA PRO A 181 20.92 23.21 10.68
C PRO A 181 20.77 23.71 12.13
N ALA A 182 19.67 23.34 12.79
CA ALA A 182 19.47 23.65 14.20
C ALA A 182 20.51 22.88 15.03
N ARG A 183 21.41 23.64 15.65
CA ARG A 183 22.36 23.19 16.66
C ARG A 183 21.64 22.96 18.00
N ASP A 184 22.11 21.95 18.71
CA ASP A 184 21.89 21.75 20.15
C ASP A 184 22.33 22.99 20.93
N ASP A 185 21.55 23.42 21.92
CA ASP A 185 22.04 24.12 23.10
C ASP A 185 21.10 23.89 24.30
N GLN A 186 21.70 23.44 25.41
CA GLN A 186 21.09 23.26 26.72
C GLN A 186 21.19 24.54 27.57
N ALA A 187 20.17 24.73 28.39
CA ALA A 187 20.17 25.27 29.77
C ALA A 187 20.63 26.71 30.09
N ALA A 188 19.66 27.52 30.53
CA ALA A 188 19.81 28.46 31.65
C ALA A 188 18.45 28.60 32.40
N GLU A 189 18.46 28.32 33.71
CA GLU A 189 17.35 28.35 34.69
C GLU A 189 17.01 29.80 35.13
N ALA A 190 15.73 30.23 35.10
CA ALA A 190 14.73 30.31 36.21
C ALA A 190 14.64 31.73 36.83
N PRO A 191 13.59 32.13 37.61
CA PRO A 191 12.46 31.35 38.15
C PRO A 191 11.07 32.03 38.06
N GLY A 192 9.99 31.24 38.17
CA GLY A 192 8.67 31.75 38.56
C GLY A 192 7.50 30.90 38.07
N GLU A 193 6.91 30.15 39.00
CA GLU A 193 5.63 29.43 38.95
C GLU A 193 5.63 27.97 38.45
N THR A 194 5.24 27.08 39.37
CA THR A 194 4.96 25.65 39.18
C THR A 194 3.91 25.28 40.25
N PRO A 195 3.00 24.30 40.07
CA PRO A 195 2.49 23.68 38.84
C PRO A 195 0.96 23.55 38.83
N ALA A 196 0.32 23.85 37.70
CA ALA A 196 -0.91 23.15 37.29
C ALA A 196 -0.59 22.27 36.08
N ALA A 197 -0.02 21.09 36.37
CA ALA A 197 0.14 19.92 35.51
C ALA A 197 -0.06 20.12 33.99
N ALA A 198 0.93 20.71 33.32
CA ALA A 198 1.08 20.59 31.88
C ALA A 198 1.39 19.12 31.54
N ARG A 199 0.36 18.37 31.15
CA ARG A 199 0.52 17.02 30.62
C ARG A 199 1.36 17.08 29.36
N ALA A 200 2.40 16.24 29.31
CA ALA A 200 3.29 16.06 28.17
C ALA A 200 2.53 16.00 26.83
N PRO A 201 3.08 16.54 25.73
CA PRO A 201 2.48 16.38 24.41
C PRO A 201 2.47 14.89 24.09
N ALA A 202 1.28 14.28 24.17
CA ALA A 202 1.14 12.85 23.96
C ALA A 202 1.60 12.49 22.54
N GLN A 203 2.59 11.60 22.44
CA GLN A 203 3.14 11.17 21.15
C GLN A 203 2.02 10.66 20.25
N ARG A 204 2.01 11.11 19.00
CA ARG A 204 0.99 10.73 18.03
C ARG A 204 1.16 9.26 17.66
N ALA A 205 0.08 8.49 17.77
CA ALA A 205 0.06 7.13 17.24
C ALA A 205 0.07 7.22 15.70
N GLY A 206 1.14 6.74 15.07
CA GLY A 206 1.31 6.77 13.62
C GLY A 206 0.21 6.02 12.86
N PHE A 207 -0.06 6.46 11.62
CA PHE A 207 -1.10 5.91 10.73
C PHE A 207 -1.12 4.37 10.73
N TRP A 208 0.04 3.73 10.54
CA TRP A 208 0.16 2.27 10.49
C TRP A 208 -0.17 1.56 11.80
N ARG A 209 0.08 2.18 12.96
CA ARG A 209 -0.31 1.60 14.26
C ARG A 209 -1.82 1.64 14.44
N ARG A 210 -2.48 2.69 13.96
CA ARG A 210 -3.94 2.84 14.04
C ARG A 210 -4.66 1.91 13.07
N THR A 211 -4.14 1.75 11.86
CA THR A 211 -4.69 0.79 10.89
C THR A 211 -4.47 -0.65 11.32
N ALA A 212 -3.28 -1.00 11.84
CA ALA A 212 -3.02 -2.33 12.38
C ALA A 212 -3.90 -2.66 13.61
N ALA A 213 -4.08 -1.70 14.53
CA ALA A 213 -5.00 -1.85 15.67
C ALA A 213 -6.44 -2.13 15.20
N LEU A 214 -6.92 -1.39 14.19
CA LEU A 214 -8.26 -1.55 13.65
C LEU A 214 -8.45 -2.90 12.95
N LEU A 215 -7.45 -3.35 12.17
CA LEU A 215 -7.50 -4.66 11.51
C LEU A 215 -7.51 -5.80 12.54
N LEU A 216 -6.74 -5.67 13.61
CA LEU A 216 -6.75 -6.65 14.70
C LEU A 216 -8.09 -6.68 15.43
N ASP A 217 -8.71 -5.51 15.68
CA ASP A 217 -10.06 -5.43 16.23
C ASP A 217 -11.11 -6.02 15.27
N ALA A 218 -10.95 -5.81 13.96
CA ALA A 218 -11.82 -6.39 12.92
C ALA A 218 -11.73 -7.92 12.86
N LEU A 219 -10.52 -8.47 12.97
CA LEU A 219 -10.28 -9.91 13.02
C LEU A 219 -10.86 -10.55 14.28
N LEU A 220 -10.63 -9.94 15.46
CA LEU A 220 -11.19 -10.42 16.72
C LEU A 220 -12.72 -10.38 16.70
N PHE A 221 -13.30 -9.30 16.18
CA PHE A 221 -14.74 -9.18 16.03
C PHE A 221 -15.32 -10.20 15.05
N ALA A 222 -14.65 -10.43 13.90
CA ALA A 222 -15.06 -11.44 12.94
C ALA A 222 -15.01 -12.85 13.54
N MET A 223 -14.02 -13.15 14.40
CA MET A 223 -13.94 -14.40 15.13
C MET A 223 -15.11 -14.56 16.12
N ILE A 224 -15.42 -13.52 16.90
CA ILE A 224 -16.55 -13.53 17.86
C ILE A 224 -17.90 -13.73 17.14
N ILE A 225 -18.14 -12.95 16.08
CA ILE A 225 -19.34 -13.04 15.26
C ILE A 225 -19.46 -14.41 14.56
N GLY A 226 -18.34 -14.94 14.07
CA GLY A 226 -18.25 -16.28 13.48
C GLY A 226 -18.61 -17.39 14.47
N THR A 227 -18.13 -17.30 15.73
CA THR A 227 -18.50 -18.26 16.80
C THR A 227 -19.97 -18.17 17.21
N LEU A 228 -20.59 -17.00 17.09
CA LEU A 228 -22.01 -16.78 17.37
C LEU A 228 -22.93 -17.14 16.17
N GLY A 229 -22.36 -17.64 15.06
CA GLY A 229 -23.11 -18.04 13.87
C GLY A 229 -23.70 -16.87 13.06
N ILE A 230 -23.28 -15.63 13.35
CA ILE A 230 -23.76 -14.43 12.66
C ILE A 230 -22.93 -14.26 11.37
N ARG A 231 -23.53 -14.40 10.18
CA ARG A 231 -22.78 -14.26 8.92
C ARG A 231 -22.46 -12.79 8.62
N ALA A 232 -21.16 -12.47 8.51
CA ALA A 232 -20.69 -11.21 7.94
C ALA A 232 -20.88 -11.25 6.40
N CYS A 233 -21.34 -10.15 5.81
CA CYS A 233 -21.58 -10.05 4.37
C CYS A 233 -20.34 -10.41 3.55
N GLY A 234 -20.44 -11.49 2.78
CA GLY A 234 -19.50 -11.91 1.74
C GLY A 234 -20.11 -13.07 0.94
N PRO A 235 -19.85 -13.19 -0.37
CA PRO A 235 -20.31 -14.33 -1.14
C PRO A 235 -19.50 -15.56 -0.72
N ALA A 236 -20.04 -16.35 0.21
CA ALA A 236 -19.45 -17.62 0.61
C ALA A 236 -20.10 -18.75 -0.20
N ALA A 237 -19.42 -19.20 -1.24
CA ALA A 237 -19.64 -20.55 -1.75
C ALA A 237 -18.85 -21.50 -0.85
N SER A 238 -19.56 -22.31 -0.06
CA SER A 238 -18.96 -23.43 0.67
C SER A 238 -19.61 -24.70 0.16
N VAL A 239 -18.80 -25.63 -0.34
CA VAL A 239 -19.22 -26.97 -0.74
C VAL A 239 -18.79 -27.91 0.39
N SER A 240 -19.75 -28.39 1.18
CA SER A 240 -19.54 -29.52 2.09
C SER A 240 -20.04 -30.78 1.39
N SER A 241 -19.15 -31.67 0.98
CA SER A 241 -19.52 -33.00 0.49
C SER A 241 -19.64 -33.96 1.67
N GLU A 242 -20.83 -34.48 1.93
CA GLU A 242 -21.01 -35.75 2.64
C GLU A 242 -20.95 -36.86 1.59
N GLU A 243 -20.06 -37.82 1.81
CA GLU A 243 -19.88 -38.98 0.94
C GLU A 243 -21.08 -39.94 1.14
N SER A 244 -22.01 -39.94 0.17
CA SER A 244 -23.11 -40.91 0.12
C SER A 244 -22.55 -42.27 -0.32
N LYS A 245 -22.57 -43.26 0.56
CA LYS A 245 -21.99 -44.60 0.33
C LYS A 245 -22.65 -45.43 -0.77
N ASP A 246 -23.74 -44.96 -1.38
CA ASP A 246 -24.45 -45.64 -2.47
C ASP A 246 -24.46 -44.78 -3.74
N LEU A 247 -23.35 -44.79 -4.49
CA LEU A 247 -23.27 -44.18 -5.83
C LEU A 247 -23.32 -45.27 -6.92
N PRO A 248 -24.03 -45.04 -8.04
CA PRO A 248 -24.14 -46.02 -9.12
C PRO A 248 -22.78 -46.27 -9.81
N THR A 249 -22.53 -47.52 -10.19
CA THR A 249 -21.29 -47.98 -10.84
C THR A 249 -21.25 -47.52 -12.30
N ALA A 250 -20.78 -46.29 -12.52
CA ALA A 250 -20.54 -45.63 -13.81
C ALA A 250 -21.80 -45.41 -14.71
N MET A 251 -21.87 -44.24 -15.34
CA MET A 251 -22.95 -43.86 -16.25
C MET A 251 -22.34 -43.20 -17.48
N GLU A 252 -22.61 -43.71 -18.68
CA GLU A 252 -22.16 -43.10 -19.94
C GLU A 252 -23.10 -41.95 -20.33
N LEU A 253 -22.53 -40.75 -20.51
CA LEU A 253 -23.26 -39.50 -20.74
C LEU A 253 -23.24 -39.15 -22.24
N GLU A 254 -24.39 -38.80 -22.81
CA GLU A 254 -24.51 -38.58 -24.27
C GLU A 254 -24.91 -37.14 -24.62
N ASN A 255 -25.70 -36.46 -23.78
CA ASN A 255 -26.21 -35.11 -24.08
C ASN A 255 -26.12 -34.17 -22.87
N ILE A 256 -25.52 -32.98 -23.07
CA ILE A 256 -25.46 -31.90 -22.06
C ILE A 256 -26.29 -30.71 -22.56
N ARG A 257 -27.29 -30.28 -21.77
CA ARG A 257 -28.14 -29.12 -22.06
C ARG A 257 -28.06 -28.13 -20.89
N ILE A 258 -27.76 -26.87 -21.20
CA ILE A 258 -27.68 -25.77 -20.20
C ILE A 258 -28.83 -24.80 -20.47
N ASN A 259 -29.67 -24.53 -19.47
CA ASN A 259 -30.79 -23.59 -19.56
C ASN A 259 -30.88 -22.68 -18.32
N LYS A 260 -31.87 -21.78 -18.29
CA LYS A 260 -32.05 -20.82 -17.16
C LYS A 260 -32.43 -21.50 -15.84
N GLU A 261 -32.88 -22.76 -15.88
CA GLU A 261 -33.28 -23.54 -14.71
C GLU A 261 -32.14 -24.39 -14.14
N GLY A 262 -31.13 -24.73 -14.95
CA GLY A 262 -30.03 -25.56 -14.53
C GLY A 262 -29.23 -26.23 -15.65
N ILE A 263 -28.43 -27.23 -15.26
CA ILE A 263 -27.68 -28.11 -16.15
C ILE A 263 -28.37 -29.48 -16.15
N GLU A 264 -28.75 -29.96 -17.33
CA GLU A 264 -29.33 -31.29 -17.53
C GLU A 264 -28.37 -32.14 -18.36
N ILE A 265 -28.06 -33.33 -17.86
CA ILE A 265 -27.18 -34.30 -18.50
C ILE A 265 -27.98 -35.60 -18.64
N SER A 266 -28.08 -36.14 -19.85
CA SER A 266 -28.80 -37.39 -20.11
C SER A 266 -27.84 -38.46 -20.63
N GLY A 267 -27.95 -39.66 -20.07
CA GLY A 267 -27.22 -40.86 -20.51
C GLY A 267 -28.06 -41.73 -21.44
N ARG A 268 -27.38 -42.61 -22.17
CA ARG A 268 -27.97 -43.48 -23.20
C ARG A 268 -28.93 -44.53 -22.62
N ASP A 269 -28.71 -44.94 -21.36
CA ASP A 269 -29.45 -45.99 -20.67
C ASP A 269 -30.69 -45.47 -19.90
N GLY A 270 -31.16 -44.26 -20.22
CA GLY A 270 -32.30 -43.63 -19.55
C GLY A 270 -31.99 -42.96 -18.20
N GLY A 271 -30.75 -43.07 -17.72
CA GLY A 271 -30.24 -42.32 -16.56
C GLY A 271 -29.87 -40.86 -16.90
N GLY A 272 -29.76 -40.00 -15.89
CA GLY A 272 -29.38 -38.60 -16.09
C GLY A 272 -29.14 -37.81 -14.81
N VAL A 273 -28.44 -36.68 -14.93
CA VAL A 273 -28.14 -35.77 -13.82
C VAL A 273 -28.76 -34.40 -14.11
N THR A 274 -29.52 -33.88 -13.15
CA THR A 274 -30.12 -32.55 -13.24
C THR A 274 -29.68 -31.69 -12.07
N ILE A 275 -29.00 -30.58 -12.36
CA ILE A 275 -28.49 -29.63 -11.37
C ILE A 275 -29.31 -28.35 -11.48
N LYS A 276 -30.23 -28.12 -10.53
CA LYS A 276 -31.05 -26.90 -10.44
C LYS A 276 -30.65 -26.06 -9.22
N LYS A 277 -31.13 -24.81 -9.16
CA LYS A 277 -30.88 -23.86 -8.04
C LYS A 277 -31.21 -24.38 -6.63
N HIS A 278 -32.03 -25.42 -6.53
CA HIS A 278 -32.47 -25.96 -5.24
C HIS A 278 -31.87 -27.33 -4.92
N GLY A 279 -31.02 -27.90 -5.78
CA GLY A 279 -30.39 -29.20 -5.55
C GLY A 279 -30.00 -29.92 -6.83
N ALA A 280 -29.18 -30.96 -6.68
CA ALA A 280 -28.88 -31.91 -7.74
C ALA A 280 -29.72 -33.19 -7.56
N ALA A 281 -30.21 -33.73 -8.66
CA ALA A 281 -30.89 -35.02 -8.72
C ALA A 281 -30.18 -35.92 -9.74
N VAL A 282 -30.01 -37.20 -9.38
CA VAL A 282 -29.49 -38.24 -10.26
C VAL A 282 -30.60 -39.27 -10.47
N LEU A 283 -30.92 -39.57 -11.72
CA LEU A 283 -31.80 -40.65 -12.14
C LEU A 283 -30.93 -41.81 -12.62
N GLY A 284 -31.10 -42.98 -12.01
CA GLY A 284 -30.41 -44.20 -12.39
C GLY A 284 -31.07 -44.89 -13.57
N PRO A 285 -30.34 -45.76 -14.30
CA PRO A 285 -30.90 -46.62 -15.36
C PRO A 285 -32.02 -47.55 -14.85
N ASP A 286 -32.03 -47.82 -13.54
CA ASP A 286 -33.02 -48.63 -12.82
C ASP A 286 -34.25 -47.83 -12.35
N GLY A 287 -34.36 -46.56 -12.73
CA GLY A 287 -35.48 -45.68 -12.38
C GLY A 287 -35.42 -45.09 -10.96
N ARG A 288 -34.37 -45.39 -10.18
CA ARG A 288 -34.19 -44.80 -8.85
C ARG A 288 -33.71 -43.36 -8.95
N VAL A 289 -34.26 -42.50 -8.08
CA VAL A 289 -33.95 -41.05 -8.05
C VAL A 289 -33.25 -40.71 -6.74
N TRP A 290 -32.00 -40.27 -6.84
CA TRP A 290 -31.25 -39.74 -5.70
C TRP A 290 -31.26 -38.22 -5.74
N ARG A 291 -31.78 -37.58 -4.69
CA ARG A 291 -31.80 -36.11 -4.57
C ARG A 291 -30.89 -35.66 -3.43
N SER A 292 -30.07 -34.66 -3.70
CA SER A 292 -29.32 -33.98 -2.63
C SER A 292 -30.30 -33.21 -1.73
N LYS A 293 -30.13 -33.34 -0.41
CA LYS A 293 -30.94 -32.65 0.61
C LYS A 293 -30.52 -31.18 0.84
N LYS A 294 -29.43 -30.69 0.22
CA LYS A 294 -28.94 -29.31 0.39
C LYS A 294 -29.07 -28.50 -0.90
N HIS A 295 -29.50 -27.24 -0.75
CA HIS A 295 -29.62 -26.26 -1.82
C HIS A 295 -28.25 -26.01 -2.50
N VAL A 296 -28.17 -26.24 -3.81
CA VAL A 296 -27.02 -25.84 -4.62
C VAL A 296 -27.28 -24.40 -5.07
N ASN A 297 -26.73 -23.44 -4.33
CA ASN A 297 -26.98 -22.02 -4.57
C ASN A 297 -26.21 -21.55 -5.81
N VAL A 298 -26.80 -21.69 -6.99
CA VAL A 298 -26.26 -21.13 -8.24
C VAL A 298 -26.95 -19.79 -8.48
N GLY A 299 -26.45 -18.75 -7.82
CA GLY A 299 -26.95 -17.39 -7.99
C GLY A 299 -26.10 -16.36 -7.26
N ALA A 300 -25.73 -15.29 -7.96
CA ALA A 300 -25.15 -14.09 -7.36
C ALA A 300 -26.20 -13.43 -6.45
N GLY A 301 -26.05 -13.59 -5.14
CA GLY A 301 -26.95 -13.01 -4.15
C GLY A 301 -26.88 -11.49 -4.14
N ASN A 302 -27.99 -10.84 -4.49
CA ASN A 302 -28.21 -9.42 -4.27
C ASN A 302 -29.26 -9.29 -3.16
N ASP A 303 -28.82 -9.14 -1.90
CA ASP A 303 -29.70 -8.83 -0.78
C ASP A 303 -29.31 -7.46 -0.21
N ARG A 304 -30.20 -6.48 -0.41
CA ARG A 304 -29.93 -5.04 -0.33
C ARG A 304 -30.99 -4.36 0.54
N SER A 305 -31.21 -4.79 1.79
CA SER A 305 -32.12 -4.06 2.70
C SER A 305 -32.01 -4.34 4.21
N ARG A 306 -30.86 -4.75 4.74
CA ARG A 306 -30.65 -4.77 6.20
C ARG A 306 -29.37 -4.03 6.52
N VAL A 307 -29.44 -2.94 7.29
CA VAL A 307 -28.26 -2.46 8.02
C VAL A 307 -27.79 -3.67 8.83
N PRO A 308 -26.62 -4.27 8.54
CA PRO A 308 -26.31 -5.58 9.06
C PRO A 308 -26.21 -5.49 10.59
N VAL A 309 -26.86 -6.41 11.31
CA VAL A 309 -26.78 -6.55 12.78
C VAL A 309 -25.32 -6.49 13.27
N ALA A 310 -24.38 -6.93 12.44
CA ALA A 310 -22.94 -6.78 12.65
C ALA A 310 -22.47 -5.33 12.88
N MET A 311 -23.07 -4.31 12.25
CA MET A 311 -22.72 -2.90 12.49
C MET A 311 -23.13 -2.44 13.90
N LEU A 312 -24.30 -2.87 14.37
CA LEU A 312 -24.77 -2.56 15.72
C LEU A 312 -23.91 -3.26 16.78
N LEU A 313 -23.59 -4.54 16.54
CA LEU A 313 -22.68 -5.30 17.40
C LEU A 313 -21.27 -4.71 17.40
N TRP A 314 -20.79 -4.17 16.28
CA TRP A 314 -19.50 -3.49 16.18
C TRP A 314 -19.47 -2.21 17.01
N ALA A 315 -20.51 -1.38 16.88
CA ALA A 315 -20.66 -0.18 17.67
C ALA A 315 -20.71 -0.51 19.18
N LEU A 316 -21.41 -1.60 19.54
CA LEU A 316 -21.51 -2.05 20.93
C LEU A 316 -20.17 -2.54 21.49
N TYR A 317 -19.46 -3.40 20.74
CA TYR A 317 -18.14 -3.91 21.08
C TYR A 317 -17.11 -2.77 21.23
N GLY A 318 -16.97 -1.92 20.20
CA GLY A 318 -15.99 -0.85 20.20
C GLY A 318 -16.30 0.24 21.24
N GLY A 319 -17.58 0.60 21.40
CA GLY A 319 -18.02 1.63 22.34
C GLY A 319 -17.85 1.20 23.79
N LEU A 320 -18.29 -0.01 24.15
CA LEU A 320 -18.17 -0.54 25.52
C LEU A 320 -16.71 -0.65 25.97
N LEU A 321 -15.82 -1.12 25.10
CA LEU A 321 -14.40 -1.32 25.42
C LEU A 321 -13.65 0.00 25.55
N VAL A 322 -13.90 0.96 24.65
CA VAL A 322 -13.31 2.30 24.75
C VAL A 322 -13.82 3.02 26.00
N TRP A 323 -15.12 2.93 26.30
CA TRP A 323 -15.69 3.53 27.51
C TRP A 323 -15.10 2.90 28.79
N ARG A 324 -15.08 1.56 28.88
CA ARG A 324 -14.66 0.86 30.10
C ARG A 324 -13.15 0.87 30.31
N PHE A 325 -12.36 0.73 29.25
CA PHE A 325 -10.92 0.50 29.33
C PHE A 325 -10.07 1.60 28.64
N GLY A 326 -10.70 2.57 27.98
CA GLY A 326 -9.98 3.63 27.27
C GLY A 326 -9.30 3.17 25.98
N ALA A 327 -9.48 1.90 25.57
CA ALA A 327 -8.94 1.34 24.34
C ALA A 327 -9.66 0.03 24.00
N THR A 328 -9.70 -0.29 22.70
CA THR A 328 -10.03 -1.64 22.23
C THR A 328 -8.80 -2.56 22.33
N PRO A 329 -8.95 -3.89 22.35
CA PRO A 329 -7.85 -4.86 22.44
C PRO A 329 -6.74 -4.60 21.41
N GLY A 330 -7.09 -4.37 20.14
CA GLY A 330 -6.12 -4.07 19.10
C GLY A 330 -5.36 -2.77 19.35
N LYS A 331 -6.05 -1.74 19.85
CA LYS A 331 -5.42 -0.47 20.25
C LYS A 331 -4.52 -0.64 21.47
N LYS A 332 -4.93 -1.46 22.44
CA LYS A 332 -4.15 -1.76 23.64
C LYS A 332 -2.84 -2.48 23.29
N ILE A 333 -2.89 -3.47 22.39
CA ILE A 333 -1.70 -4.18 21.88
C ILE A 333 -0.74 -3.22 21.15
N MET A 334 -1.28 -2.24 20.42
CA MET A 334 -0.49 -1.24 19.70
C MET A 334 -0.02 -0.06 20.57
N GLY A 335 -0.28 -0.09 21.88
CA GLY A 335 0.08 0.98 22.81
C GLY A 335 -0.70 2.28 22.58
N ILE A 336 -1.98 2.20 22.22
CA ILE A 336 -2.83 3.34 21.89
C ILE A 336 -3.94 3.47 22.94
N LYS A 337 -4.08 4.67 23.51
CA LYS A 337 -5.21 5.07 24.35
C LYS A 337 -6.11 6.04 23.61
N VAL A 338 -7.40 5.92 23.82
CA VAL A 338 -8.37 6.93 23.42
C VAL A 338 -8.70 7.80 24.63
N VAL A 339 -8.56 9.10 24.47
CA VAL A 339 -8.89 10.10 25.49
C VAL A 339 -9.82 11.15 24.92
N ASP A 340 -10.54 11.81 25.81
CA ASP A 340 -11.36 12.97 25.46
C ASP A 340 -10.46 14.13 25.00
N ASN A 341 -10.88 14.87 23.98
CA ASN A 341 -10.04 15.90 23.37
C ASN A 341 -9.88 17.14 24.26
N GLU A 342 -10.91 17.50 25.03
CA GLU A 342 -10.96 18.72 25.83
C GLU A 342 -10.37 18.49 27.22
N THR A 343 -10.74 17.40 27.87
CA THR A 343 -10.31 17.10 29.25
C THR A 343 -9.03 16.26 29.30
N GLY A 344 -8.65 15.60 28.19
CA GLY A 344 -7.58 14.61 28.15
C GLY A 344 -7.82 13.39 29.05
N GLY A 345 -9.02 13.27 29.61
CA GLY A 345 -9.44 12.23 30.55
C GLY A 345 -10.11 11.04 29.86
N ARG A 346 -10.90 10.28 30.64
CA ARG A 346 -11.67 9.14 30.11
C ARG A 346 -12.80 9.67 29.22
N VAL A 347 -13.09 8.93 28.14
CA VAL A 347 -14.17 9.25 27.21
C VAL A 347 -15.52 8.85 27.82
N GLY A 348 -16.52 9.72 27.71
CA GLY A 348 -17.91 9.43 28.09
C GLY A 348 -18.52 8.30 27.25
N ALA A 349 -19.55 7.62 27.77
CA ALA A 349 -20.18 6.50 27.08
C ALA A 349 -20.74 6.91 25.71
N ASP A 350 -21.46 8.03 25.69
CA ASP A 350 -22.00 8.72 24.53
C ASP A 350 -20.94 8.93 23.42
N LYS A 351 -19.81 9.54 23.77
CA LYS A 351 -18.69 9.80 22.85
C LYS A 351 -18.04 8.50 22.37
N ALA A 352 -17.94 7.47 23.23
CA ALA A 352 -17.34 6.19 22.89
C ALA A 352 -18.18 5.38 21.88
N PHE A 353 -19.50 5.31 22.06
CA PHE A 353 -20.40 4.62 21.13
C PHE A 353 -20.52 5.36 19.80
N LEU A 354 -20.60 6.70 19.82
CA LEU A 354 -20.63 7.52 18.62
C LEU A 354 -19.35 7.31 17.78
N ARG A 355 -18.19 7.31 18.45
CA ARG A 355 -16.89 6.99 17.83
C ARG A 355 -16.89 5.60 17.19
N ALA A 356 -17.40 4.58 17.89
CA ALA A 356 -17.40 3.20 17.40
C ALA A 356 -18.31 3.02 16.18
N PHE A 357 -19.49 3.65 16.18
CA PHE A 357 -20.43 3.61 15.06
C PHE A 357 -19.81 4.18 13.78
N PHE A 358 -19.23 5.39 13.84
CA PHE A 358 -18.61 6.04 12.68
C PHE A 358 -17.23 5.48 12.32
N SER A 359 -16.59 4.69 13.20
CA SER A 359 -15.34 4.01 12.87
C SER A 359 -15.51 2.98 11.75
N LEU A 360 -16.70 2.38 11.63
CA LEU A 360 -17.02 1.41 10.58
C LEU A 360 -17.28 2.10 9.23
N ALA A 361 -17.93 3.26 9.24
CA ALA A 361 -18.03 4.11 8.06
C ALA A 361 -16.65 4.61 7.59
N SER A 362 -15.74 4.87 8.54
CA SER A 362 -14.33 5.21 8.23
C SER A 362 -13.55 4.03 7.62
N LEU A 363 -14.06 2.79 7.72
CA LEU A 363 -13.49 1.60 7.10
C LEU A 363 -13.77 1.56 5.60
N PHE A 364 -14.92 2.10 5.17
CA PHE A 364 -15.29 2.21 3.77
C PHE A 364 -14.29 3.14 3.07
N LEU A 365 -13.48 2.57 2.18
CA LEU A 365 -12.40 3.23 1.44
C LEU A 365 -11.27 3.82 2.31
N MET A 366 -11.20 3.52 3.61
CA MET A 366 -10.18 4.02 4.54
C MET A 366 -10.04 5.56 4.58
N LEU A 367 -11.00 6.31 4.03
CA LEU A 367 -10.92 7.76 3.80
C LEU A 367 -10.64 8.54 5.10
N GLY A 368 -11.31 8.16 6.19
CA GLY A 368 -11.11 8.81 7.50
C GLY A 368 -9.72 8.57 8.11
N TYR A 369 -9.03 7.49 7.72
CA TYR A 369 -7.67 7.20 8.16
C TYR A 369 -6.62 7.88 7.27
N ILE A 370 -6.88 7.93 5.96
CA ILE A 370 -6.07 8.68 5.00
C ILE A 370 -6.08 10.18 5.35
N TRP A 371 -7.25 10.73 5.68
CA TRP A 371 -7.40 12.11 6.16
C TRP A 371 -6.54 12.41 7.39
N ALA A 372 -6.49 11.48 8.35
CA ALA A 372 -5.69 11.64 9.56
C ALA A 372 -4.17 11.72 9.29
N ALA A 373 -3.70 11.30 8.11
CA ALA A 373 -2.29 11.41 7.72
C ALA A 373 -1.91 12.84 7.29
N TRP A 374 -2.87 13.64 6.80
CA TRP A 374 -2.63 15.03 6.34
C TRP A 374 -2.99 16.09 7.38
N GLN A 375 -3.77 15.76 8.40
CA GLN A 375 -4.21 16.75 9.38
C GLN A 375 -3.13 17.03 10.43
N LYS A 376 -2.90 18.31 10.73
CA LYS A 376 -1.92 18.76 11.74
C LYS A 376 -2.14 18.20 13.13
N GLU A 377 -3.32 17.68 13.48
CA GLU A 377 -3.63 17.08 14.79
C GLU A 377 -3.68 15.55 14.75
N GLY A 378 -3.62 14.97 13.54
CA GLY A 378 -3.74 13.54 13.30
C GLY A 378 -5.02 12.94 13.87
N ARG A 379 -6.19 13.55 13.66
CA ARG A 379 -7.49 12.98 14.07
C ARG A 379 -8.18 12.34 12.87
N THR A 380 -8.79 11.17 13.09
CA THR A 380 -9.65 10.51 12.11
C THR A 380 -11.04 11.15 12.12
N TRP A 381 -11.85 10.92 11.09
CA TRP A 381 -13.22 11.46 11.03
C TRP A 381 -14.07 11.06 12.25
N HIS A 382 -14.00 9.80 12.68
CA HIS A 382 -14.69 9.36 13.90
C HIS A 382 -14.14 10.00 15.19
N ASP A 383 -12.88 10.46 15.20
CA ASP A 383 -12.28 11.18 16.32
C ASP A 383 -12.79 12.63 16.38
N ILE A 384 -12.91 13.26 15.21
CA ILE A 384 -13.45 14.61 15.04
C ILE A 384 -14.94 14.63 15.41
N ILE A 385 -15.72 13.69 14.87
CA ILE A 385 -17.17 13.58 15.12
C ILE A 385 -17.48 13.31 16.59
N ALA A 386 -16.65 12.50 17.27
CA ALA A 386 -16.87 12.15 18.67
C ALA A 386 -16.16 13.08 19.68
N GLY A 387 -15.38 14.08 19.21
CA GLY A 387 -14.59 14.94 20.10
C GLY A 387 -13.52 14.17 20.90
N THR A 388 -12.93 13.12 20.32
CA THR A 388 -11.92 12.28 20.98
C THR A 388 -10.58 12.35 20.27
N ARG A 389 -9.51 11.87 20.90
CA ARG A 389 -8.19 11.73 20.27
C ARG A 389 -7.49 10.44 20.69
N ALA A 390 -6.79 9.82 19.75
CA ALA A 390 -5.97 8.63 19.99
C ALA A 390 -4.51 9.02 20.26
N ILE A 391 -4.05 8.75 21.48
CA ILE A 391 -2.70 9.03 21.97
C ILE A 391 -1.89 7.74 22.10
N LYS A 392 -0.57 7.82 21.89
CA LYS A 392 0.35 6.72 22.20
C LYS A 392 0.66 6.73 23.70
N ILE A 393 0.57 5.57 24.34
CA ILE A 393 1.02 5.35 25.73
C ILE A 393 2.50 4.97 25.70
#